data_AF-A0A920MSB9-F1
#
_entry.id   AF-A0A920MSB9-F1
#
_cell.length_a   1.000
_cell.length_b   1.000
_cell.length_c   1.000
_cell.angle_alpha   90.00
_cell.angle_beta   90.00
_cell.angle_gamma   90.00
#
_symmetry.space_group_name_H-M   'P 1'
#
loop_
_entity.id
_entity.type
_entity.pdbx_description
1 polymer ?
#
loop_
_entity_poly.entity_id
_entity_poly.type
_entity_poly.pdbx_seq_one_letter_code
_entity_poly.pdbx_strand_id
1 'polypeptide(L)'
;MNDIGLWLEKNGEAIFGTTISPMASSEKVRFTLSKNRRYLFAFVNQIPKGKFVLKGISGSGNEQIVPLGKSRKLNWRNVRGDLVIDIPKKVYPVLGNDPVHVFKIPVLPFFK
;
A
#
# COMPACT_ATOMS: atom_id res chain seq x y z
N MET A 1 24.17 -0.69 -10.56
CA MET A 1 23.29 -0.96 -11.74
C MET A 1 22.75 -2.38 -11.54
N ASN A 2 21.55 -2.66 -11.04
CA ASN A 2 20.23 -2.07 -11.27
C ASN A 2 19.34 -2.11 -9.99
N ASP A 3 19.40 -1.10 -9.14
CA ASP A 3 18.49 -0.98 -7.98
C ASP A 3 17.01 -0.95 -8.40
N ILE A 4 16.72 -0.34 -9.56
CA ILE A 4 15.36 -0.27 -10.12
C ILE A 4 14.88 -1.66 -10.54
N GLY A 5 15.76 -2.51 -11.09
CA GLY A 5 15.41 -3.87 -11.52
C GLY A 5 14.98 -4.73 -10.34
N LEU A 6 15.79 -4.76 -9.28
CA LEU A 6 15.48 -5.51 -8.05
C LEU A 6 14.21 -4.99 -7.35
N TRP A 7 13.95 -3.68 -7.43
CA TRP A 7 12.72 -3.10 -6.90
C TRP A 7 11.51 -3.48 -7.74
N LEU A 8 11.63 -3.50 -9.07
CA LEU A 8 10.57 -3.94 -9.98
C LEU A 8 10.25 -5.42 -9.85
N GLU A 9 11.23 -6.29 -9.61
CA GLU A 9 10.97 -7.72 -9.35
C GLU A 9 10.08 -7.93 -8.10
N LYS A 10 10.24 -7.09 -7.07
CA LYS A 10 9.47 -7.19 -5.82
C LYS A 10 8.12 -6.48 -5.87
N ASN A 11 8.05 -5.35 -6.59
CA ASN A 11 6.89 -4.43 -6.57
C ASN A 11 6.15 -4.35 -7.90
N GLY A 12 6.59 -5.09 -8.92
CA GLY A 12 6.06 -5.05 -10.28
C GLY A 12 4.56 -5.34 -10.36
N GLU A 13 4.01 -6.16 -9.45
CA GLU A 13 2.56 -6.40 -9.36
C GLU A 13 1.75 -5.11 -9.16
N ALA A 14 2.32 -4.12 -8.48
CA ALA A 14 1.65 -2.85 -8.25
C ALA A 14 1.72 -1.88 -9.44
N ILE A 15 2.53 -2.20 -10.46
CA ILE A 15 2.73 -1.37 -11.65
C ILE A 15 2.12 -2.06 -12.87
N PHE A 16 2.56 -3.28 -13.15
CA PHE A 16 2.11 -4.05 -14.31
C PHE A 16 0.65 -4.47 -14.17
N GLY A 17 -0.17 -4.09 -15.14
CA GLY A 17 -1.59 -4.46 -15.15
C GLY A 17 -2.42 -3.76 -14.07
N THR A 18 -1.94 -2.62 -13.56
CA THR A 18 -2.72 -1.73 -12.70
C THR A 18 -3.16 -0.48 -13.48
N THR A 19 -4.14 0.23 -12.97
CA THR A 19 -4.62 1.52 -13.53
C THR A 19 -4.42 2.62 -12.51
N ILE A 20 -4.09 3.82 -12.96
CA ILE A 20 -3.92 5.00 -12.10
C ILE A 20 -5.24 5.25 -11.36
N SER A 21 -5.19 5.31 -10.02
CA SER A 21 -6.37 5.61 -9.22
C SER A 21 -6.48 7.12 -8.99
N PRO A 22 -7.56 7.79 -9.43
CA PRO A 22 -7.77 9.21 -9.19
C PRO A 22 -8.09 9.53 -7.72
N MET A 23 -8.40 8.52 -6.90
CA MET A 23 -8.99 8.70 -5.57
C MET A 23 -8.06 9.27 -4.50
N ALA A 24 -6.72 9.24 -4.65
CA ALA A 24 -5.88 9.56 -3.50
C ALA A 24 -4.44 10.01 -3.81
N SER A 25 -4.15 10.69 -4.92
CA SER A 25 -2.80 11.30 -5.03
C SER A 25 -2.65 12.43 -3.99
N SER A 26 -2.07 12.10 -2.84
CA SER A 26 -1.54 13.09 -1.89
C SER A 26 -0.08 13.33 -2.22
N GLU A 27 0.49 14.46 -1.82
CA GLU A 27 1.88 14.84 -2.16
C GLU A 27 2.94 13.77 -1.84
N LYS A 28 2.62 12.84 -0.91
CA LYS A 28 3.56 11.83 -0.40
C LYS A 28 3.18 10.39 -0.74
N VAL A 29 1.99 10.15 -1.29
CA VAL A 29 1.48 8.80 -1.57
C VAL A 29 0.78 8.77 -2.91
N ARG A 30 1.22 7.85 -3.78
CA ARG A 30 0.57 7.56 -5.06
C ARG A 30 -0.19 6.25 -4.96
N PHE A 31 -1.24 6.11 -5.77
CA PHE A 31 -2.07 4.91 -5.75
C PHE A 31 -2.29 4.35 -7.15
N THR A 32 -2.21 3.03 -7.25
CA THR A 32 -2.69 2.29 -8.42
C THR A 32 -3.73 1.27 -7.98
N LEU A 33 -4.63 0.93 -8.88
CA LEU A 33 -5.69 -0.05 -8.64
C LEU A 33 -5.42 -1.27 -9.52
N SER A 34 -5.54 -2.47 -8.96
CA SER A 34 -5.47 -3.70 -9.72
C SER A 34 -6.57 -3.76 -10.79
N LYS A 35 -6.31 -4.45 -11.91
CA LYS A 35 -7.31 -4.68 -12.98
C LYS A 35 -8.64 -5.23 -12.47
N ASN A 36 -8.59 -6.15 -11.51
CA ASN A 36 -9.79 -6.74 -10.90
C ASN A 36 -10.47 -5.83 -9.86
N ARG A 37 -9.93 -4.63 -9.61
CA ARG A 37 -10.39 -3.63 -8.65
C ARG A 37 -10.51 -4.12 -7.20
N ARG A 38 -9.84 -5.23 -6.86
CA ARG A 38 -9.85 -5.81 -5.50
C ARG A 38 -8.69 -5.32 -4.63
N TYR A 39 -7.63 -4.80 -5.24
CA TYR A 39 -6.42 -4.37 -4.55
C TYR A 39 -6.05 -2.95 -4.95
N LEU A 40 -5.87 -2.10 -3.94
CA LEU A 40 -5.28 -0.78 -4.08
C LEU A 40 -3.82 -0.87 -3.63
N PHE A 41 -2.90 -0.42 -4.46
CA PHE A 41 -1.49 -0.36 -4.12
C PHE A 41 -1.11 1.07 -3.76
N ALA A 42 -0.62 1.25 -2.53
CA ALA A 42 -0.17 2.56 -2.03
C ALA A 42 1.36 2.65 -2.10
N PHE A 43 1.88 3.55 -2.91
CA PHE A 43 3.30 3.85 -3.05
C PHE A 43 3.68 4.99 -2.11
N VAL A 44 4.49 4.67 -1.11
CA VAL A 44 4.82 5.56 0.00
C VAL A 44 6.32 5.80 0.02
N ASN A 45 6.74 7.04 -0.22
CA ASN A 45 8.15 7.43 -0.18
C ASN A 45 8.68 7.54 1.26
N GLN A 46 7.81 7.92 2.20
CA GLN A 46 8.17 8.09 3.62
C GLN A 46 7.10 7.48 4.49
N ILE A 47 7.41 6.36 5.14
CA ILE A 47 6.46 5.69 6.04
C ILE A 47 6.37 6.48 7.35
N PRO A 48 5.16 6.92 7.75
CA PRO A 48 4.98 7.65 9.00
C PRO A 48 5.22 6.74 10.21
N LYS A 49 5.69 7.35 11.30
CA LYS A 49 5.93 6.63 12.55
C LYS A 49 4.61 6.39 13.29
N GLY A 50 4.33 5.12 13.60
CA GLY A 50 3.23 4.67 14.47
C GLY A 50 1.95 4.35 13.71
N LYS A 51 1.33 5.33 13.06
CA LYS A 51 0.08 5.15 12.30
C LYS A 51 0.20 5.74 10.92
N PHE A 52 -0.25 4.99 9.92
CA PHE A 52 -0.41 5.47 8.56
C PHE A 52 -1.89 5.59 8.25
N VAL A 53 -2.34 6.82 8.00
CA VAL A 53 -3.76 7.12 7.76
C VAL A 53 -3.93 7.46 6.28
N LEU A 54 -4.82 6.72 5.64
CA LEU A 54 -5.20 6.88 4.25
C LEU A 54 -6.61 7.45 4.20
N LYS A 55 -6.71 8.72 3.82
CA LYS A 55 -8.00 9.43 3.81
C LYS A 55 -8.86 9.01 2.63
N GLY A 56 -10.17 8.81 2.88
CA GLY A 56 -11.15 8.44 1.85
C GLY A 56 -10.93 7.05 1.23
N ILE A 57 -10.07 6.23 1.85
CA ILE A 57 -9.84 4.84 1.45
C ILE A 57 -10.38 3.98 2.58
N SER A 58 -11.21 3.01 2.25
CA SER A 58 -11.65 1.98 3.19
C SER A 58 -11.10 0.63 2.76
N GLY A 59 -10.37 -0.03 3.67
CA GLY A 59 -9.95 -1.41 3.49
C GLY A 59 -11.16 -2.34 3.54
N SER A 60 -11.10 -3.47 2.84
CA SER A 60 -12.17 -4.45 2.77
C SER A 60 -11.67 -5.87 2.98
N GLY A 61 -12.56 -6.71 3.49
CA GLY A 61 -12.31 -8.12 3.70
C GLY A 61 -11.50 -8.41 4.95
N ASN A 62 -11.24 -9.70 5.16
CA ASN A 62 -10.42 -10.20 6.27
C ASN A 62 -8.93 -10.35 5.87
N GLU A 63 -8.57 -9.88 4.68
CA GLU A 63 -7.18 -9.91 4.20
C GLU A 63 -6.35 -8.88 4.97
N GLN A 64 -5.16 -9.28 5.40
CA GLN A 64 -4.25 -8.38 6.10
C GLN A 64 -3.48 -7.53 5.08
N ILE A 65 -3.16 -6.29 5.45
CA ILE A 65 -2.32 -5.43 4.61
C ILE A 65 -0.87 -5.89 4.71
N VAL A 66 -0.23 -6.07 3.56
CA VAL A 66 1.13 -6.59 3.45
C VAL A 66 1.97 -5.62 2.61
N PRO A 67 3.18 -5.23 3.06
CA PRO A 67 4.15 -4.55 2.21
C PRO A 67 4.64 -5.51 1.12
N LEU A 68 4.59 -5.12 -0.15
CA LEU A 68 5.09 -5.97 -1.24
C LEU A 68 6.58 -6.30 -1.07
N GLY A 69 6.94 -7.52 -1.45
CA GLY A 69 8.27 -8.09 -1.23
C GLY A 69 8.56 -8.47 0.22
N LYS A 70 7.60 -8.35 1.16
CA LYS A 70 7.78 -8.66 2.59
C LYS A 70 6.62 -9.49 3.12
N SER A 71 6.90 -10.47 3.96
CA SER A 71 5.86 -11.39 4.47
C SER A 71 5.16 -10.89 5.74
N ARG A 72 5.42 -9.64 6.16
CA ARG A 72 4.95 -9.14 7.44
C ARG A 72 3.62 -8.44 7.33
N LYS A 73 2.61 -9.05 7.94
CA LYS A 73 1.24 -8.55 7.95
C LYS A 73 1.08 -7.41 8.97
N LEU A 74 0.29 -6.41 8.62
CA LEU A 74 0.02 -5.22 9.43
C LEU A 74 -1.43 -5.18 9.88
N ASN A 75 -1.62 -4.73 11.13
CA ASN A 75 -2.95 -4.48 11.66
C ASN A 75 -3.51 -3.20 11.02
N TRP A 76 -4.78 -3.23 10.68
CA TRP A 76 -5.46 -2.10 10.09
C TRP A 76 -6.92 -2.05 10.54
N ARG A 77 -7.51 -0.86 10.46
CA ARG A 77 -8.93 -0.62 10.77
C ARG A 77 -9.46 0.54 9.95
N ASN A 78 -10.75 0.49 9.62
CA ASN A 78 -11.46 1.62 9.05
C ASN A 78 -11.97 2.52 10.17
N VAL A 79 -11.71 3.83 10.09
CA VAL A 79 -12.15 4.85 11.04
C VAL A 79 -12.76 6.00 10.25
N ARG A 80 -14.08 6.19 10.36
CA ARG A 80 -14.81 7.30 9.71
C ARG A 80 -14.57 7.42 8.19
N GLY A 81 -14.45 6.29 7.49
CA GLY A 81 -14.20 6.25 6.04
C GLY A 81 -12.72 6.34 5.64
N ASP A 82 -11.82 6.48 6.62
CA ASP A 82 -10.37 6.45 6.43
C ASP A 82 -9.78 5.11 6.87
N LEU A 83 -8.71 4.67 6.21
CA LEU A 83 -8.00 3.44 6.54
C LEU A 83 -6.79 3.78 7.42
N VAL A 84 -6.77 3.24 8.63
CA VAL A 84 -5.68 3.41 9.58
C VAL A 84 -4.89 2.11 9.66
N ILE A 85 -3.64 2.16 9.24
CA ILE A 85 -2.69 1.05 9.30
C ILE A 85 -1.74 1.30 10.46
N ASP A 86 -1.69 0.38 11.42
CA ASP A 86 -0.77 0.47 12.55
C ASP A 86 0.61 -0.04 12.10
N ILE A 87 1.63 0.83 12.19
CA ILE A 87 3.03 0.54 11.82
C ILE A 87 3.89 0.41 13.08
N PRO A 88 3.96 -0.80 13.68
CA PRO A 88 4.71 -0.99 14.92
C PRO A 88 6.21 -0.81 14.70
N LYS A 89 6.93 -0.34 15.73
CA LYS A 89 8.38 -0.07 15.66
C LYS A 89 9.22 -1.22 15.13
N LYS A 90 8.80 -2.44 15.43
CA LYS A 90 9.45 -3.67 14.98
C LYS A 90 9.44 -3.83 13.45
N VAL A 91 8.56 -3.14 12.72
CA VAL A 91 8.42 -3.26 11.25
C VAL A 91 9.42 -2.37 10.50
N TYR A 92 9.90 -1.25 11.07
CA TYR A 92 10.85 -0.36 10.38
C TYR A 92 12.13 -1.07 9.89
N PRO A 93 12.79 -1.95 10.67
CA PRO A 93 13.96 -2.69 10.18
C PRO A 93 13.62 -3.61 9.00
N VAL A 94 12.41 -4.18 8.98
CA VAL A 94 11.95 -5.07 7.91
C VAL A 94 11.64 -4.27 6.65
N LEU A 95 11.08 -3.07 6.79
CA LEU A 95 10.84 -2.14 5.69
C LEU A 95 12.15 -1.67 5.03
N GLY A 96 13.28 -1.73 5.71
CA GLY A 96 14.59 -1.44 5.09
C GLY A 96 14.68 0.00 4.56
N ASN A 97 15.67 0.24 3.70
CA ASN A 97 15.93 1.54 3.08
C ASN A 97 15.42 1.62 1.62
N ASP A 98 14.36 0.87 1.29
CA ASP A 98 13.78 0.96 -0.06
C ASP A 98 13.30 2.42 -0.30
N PRO A 99 13.58 3.01 -1.48
CA PRO A 99 13.24 4.43 -1.75
C PRO A 99 11.73 4.67 -1.80
N VAL A 100 10.96 3.61 -2.11
CA VAL A 100 9.50 3.60 -2.13
C VAL A 100 9.03 2.26 -1.59
N HIS A 101 8.10 2.31 -0.65
CA HIS A 101 7.44 1.12 -0.13
C HIS A 101 6.04 1.00 -0.71
N VAL A 102 5.65 -0.21 -1.08
CA VAL A 102 4.34 -0.47 -1.67
C VAL A 102 3.49 -1.31 -0.73
N PHE A 103 2.31 -0.82 -0.36
CA PHE A 103 1.36 -1.55 0.47
C PHE A 103 0.23 -2.10 -0.41
N LYS A 104 -0.01 -3.40 -0.33
CA LYS A 104 -1.16 -4.04 -0.96
C LYS A 104 -2.34 -3.98 0.00
N ILE A 105 -3.34 -3.20 -0.38
CA ILE A 105 -4.53 -2.93 0.42
C ILE A 105 -5.73 -3.62 -0.24
N PRO A 106 -6.38 -4.57 0.42
CA PRO A 106 -7.62 -5.13 -0.09
C PRO A 106 -8.72 -4.06 0.01
N VAL A 107 -9.41 -3.80 -1.09
CA VAL A 107 -10.49 -2.81 -1.17
C VAL A 107 -11.72 -3.48 -1.77
N LEU A 108 -12.91 -2.96 -1.45
CA LEU A 108 -14.10 -3.43 -2.15
C LEU A 108 -13.96 -3.07 -3.63
N PRO A 109 -14.32 -3.97 -4.55
CA PRO A 109 -14.51 -3.56 -5.93
C PRO A 109 -15.52 -2.42 -5.93
N PHE A 110 -15.07 -1.25 -6.40
CA PHE A 110 -15.96 -0.14 -6.69
C PHE A 110 -16.87 -0.59 -7.85
N PHE A 111 -17.95 -1.28 -7.50
CA PHE A 111 -19.13 -1.41 -8.35
C PHE A 111 -19.78 -0.04 -8.36
N LYS A 112 -19.67 0.62 -9.50
CA LYS A 112 -20.49 1.78 -9.84
C LYS A 112 -21.35 1.36 -11.01
#